data_AF-A0A5C4R295-F1
#
_entry.id   AF-A0A5C4R295-F1
#
_cell.length_a   1.000
_cell.length_b   1.000
_cell.length_c   1.000
_cell.angle_alpha   90.00
_cell.angle_beta   90.00
_cell.angle_gamma   90.00
#
_symmetry.space_group_name_H-M   'P 1'
#
loop_
_entity.id
_entity.type
_entity.pdbx_description
1 polymer ?
#
loop_
_entity_poly.entity_id
_entity_poly.type
_entity_poly.pdbx_seq_one_letter_code
_entity_poly.pdbx_strand_id
1 'polypeptide(L)'
;MSASARCWSPRSDDRGRDRPERDVAMTIWQLHMLNARSALTPVMAEIRAHAREMVAMAEAHLDLPRFDLVVRAGDGVIPEWGIAGHAPAPGIIEITLDPDRVEPEHFRRTLIHALHRLTRWDGPGYGRSLGEALVSEGLAGHFVQQVLGGPPDPWDQTRPGLGTLKQAAGLWARRDYDQGEWFLGRGRMRKWTGYGIGHRLVAEHLAQVEGQDAASLVWQPADEFRAALRRLMAAEGIEDAFDPEDVIRDDAAAEPEAAIEDAPVSDDPGDADPVEQPATDSTTAAVADDESAQIASRDAGGQAPRTPQDG
;
A
#
# COMPACT_ATOMS: atom_id res chain seq x y z
N MET A 1 -8.23 -71.28 -24.04
CA MET A 1 -7.86 -71.00 -25.45
C MET A 1 -9.04 -70.26 -26.07
N SER A 2 -9.03 -69.03 -26.54
CA SER A 2 -8.05 -67.94 -26.60
C SER A 2 -8.90 -66.67 -26.57
N ALA A 3 -8.64 -65.76 -25.63
CA ALA A 3 -9.32 -64.47 -25.53
C ALA A 3 -8.58 -63.46 -26.42
N SER A 4 -9.27 -62.87 -27.40
CA SER A 4 -8.72 -61.84 -28.26
C SER A 4 -8.91 -60.47 -27.60
N ALA A 5 -7.86 -60.00 -26.93
CA ALA A 5 -7.76 -58.66 -26.38
C ALA A 5 -7.58 -57.65 -27.53
N ARG A 6 -8.53 -56.73 -27.68
CA ARG A 6 -8.34 -55.52 -28.49
C ARG A 6 -7.74 -54.46 -27.58
N CYS A 7 -6.44 -54.21 -27.75
CA CYS A 7 -5.75 -53.10 -27.11
C CYS A 7 -6.32 -51.77 -27.61
N TRP A 8 -6.94 -51.04 -26.69
CA TRP A 8 -7.25 -49.63 -26.77
C TRP A 8 -5.92 -48.85 -26.80
N SER A 9 -5.66 -48.10 -27.87
CA SER A 9 -4.56 -47.13 -27.94
C SER A 9 -5.02 -45.80 -27.34
N PRO A 10 -4.31 -45.19 -26.37
CA PRO A 10 -4.63 -43.84 -25.94
C PRO A 10 -4.21 -42.87 -27.04
N ARG A 11 -5.20 -42.18 -27.63
CA ARG A 11 -4.93 -40.94 -28.37
C ARG A 11 -4.37 -39.94 -27.35
N SER A 12 -3.13 -39.55 -27.57
CA SER A 12 -2.53 -38.35 -27.01
C SER A 12 -3.37 -37.16 -27.45
N ASP A 13 -4.30 -36.73 -26.59
CA ASP A 13 -4.96 -35.44 -26.71
C ASP A 13 -3.98 -34.40 -26.12
N ASP A 14 -2.90 -34.18 -26.86
CA ASP A 14 -1.99 -33.06 -26.66
C ASP A 14 -2.68 -31.80 -27.20
N ARG A 15 -3.72 -31.37 -26.49
CA ARG A 15 -4.25 -30.03 -26.65
C ARG A 15 -3.34 -29.10 -25.86
N GLY A 16 -2.24 -28.78 -26.55
CA GLY A 16 -1.39 -27.64 -26.29
C GLY A 16 -2.26 -26.49 -25.84
N ARG A 17 -2.07 -26.14 -24.57
CA ARG A 17 -2.61 -24.95 -23.96
C ARG A 17 -1.85 -23.79 -24.60
N ASP A 18 -2.29 -23.35 -25.77
CA ASP A 18 -1.91 -22.07 -26.38
C ASP A 18 -2.42 -20.95 -25.48
N ARG A 19 -1.75 -20.76 -24.33
CA ARG A 19 -1.64 -19.43 -23.76
C ARG A 19 -0.72 -18.68 -24.71
N PRO A 20 -1.12 -17.50 -25.23
CA PRO A 20 -0.17 -16.68 -25.95
C PRO A 20 1.01 -16.46 -25.01
N GLU A 21 2.20 -16.86 -25.47
CA GLU A 21 3.47 -16.47 -24.88
C GLU A 21 3.39 -14.94 -24.81
N ARG A 22 3.13 -14.41 -23.60
CA ARG A 22 3.16 -12.96 -23.41
C ARG A 22 4.55 -12.57 -23.85
N ASP A 23 4.65 -11.66 -24.82
CA ASP A 23 5.88 -10.95 -25.09
C ASP A 23 6.17 -10.19 -23.80
N VAL A 24 6.89 -10.81 -22.86
CA VAL A 24 7.13 -10.27 -21.52
C VAL A 24 8.10 -9.13 -21.73
N ALA A 25 7.56 -7.97 -22.04
CA ALA A 25 8.29 -6.72 -21.99
C ALA A 25 8.88 -6.65 -20.59
N MET A 26 10.22 -6.70 -20.49
CA MET A 26 10.90 -6.59 -19.19
C MET A 26 10.43 -5.30 -18.51
N THR A 27 10.08 -5.39 -17.23
CA THR A 27 9.68 -4.20 -16.48
C THR A 27 10.82 -3.20 -16.45
N ILE A 28 10.49 -1.95 -16.75
CA ILE A 28 11.45 -0.84 -16.75
C ILE A 28 11.29 -0.09 -15.45
N TRP A 29 12.32 -0.17 -14.59
CA TRP A 29 12.32 0.52 -13.31
C TRP A 29 13.72 1.02 -12.96
N GLN A 30 13.79 2.00 -12.06
CA GLN A 30 15.05 2.55 -11.56
C GLN A 30 15.12 2.45 -10.04
N LEU A 31 16.30 2.13 -9.52
CA LEU A 31 16.58 2.08 -8.09
C LEU A 31 17.40 3.30 -7.68
N HIS A 32 16.80 4.16 -6.86
CA HIS A 32 17.43 5.33 -6.26
C HIS A 32 17.76 5.04 -4.80
N MET A 33 19.04 4.86 -4.50
CA MET A 33 19.49 4.75 -3.10
C MET A 33 19.99 6.09 -2.59
N LEU A 34 19.23 6.70 -1.69
CA LEU A 34 19.57 7.96 -1.05
C LEU A 34 20.61 7.73 0.05
N ASN A 35 21.86 7.46 -0.36
CA ASN A 35 22.96 7.06 0.50
C ASN A 35 23.73 8.26 1.12
N ALA A 36 22.99 9.25 1.64
CA ALA A 36 23.62 10.39 2.30
C ALA A 36 24.45 9.92 3.51
N ARG A 37 25.65 10.47 3.66
CA ARG A 37 26.61 10.10 4.73
C ARG A 37 26.91 8.60 4.81
N SER A 38 26.82 7.88 3.69
CA SER A 38 27.07 6.43 3.63
C SER A 38 26.12 5.58 4.48
N ALA A 39 24.94 6.11 4.84
CA ALA A 39 24.00 5.44 5.75
C ALA A 39 23.51 4.08 5.22
N LEU A 40 23.36 3.92 3.90
CA LEU A 40 22.93 2.66 3.29
C LEU A 40 24.09 1.76 2.89
N THR A 41 25.33 2.26 2.84
CA THR A 41 26.51 1.54 2.31
C THR A 41 26.63 0.09 2.78
N PRO A 42 26.39 -0.24 4.07
CA PRO A 42 26.50 -1.63 4.54
C PRO A 42 25.54 -2.62 3.87
N VAL A 43 24.36 -2.15 3.45
CA VAL A 43 23.25 -3.00 2.96
C VAL A 43 22.93 -2.81 1.47
N MET A 44 23.62 -1.88 0.77
CA MET A 44 23.31 -1.54 -0.63
C MET A 44 23.35 -2.74 -1.58
N ALA A 45 24.32 -3.64 -1.43
CA ALA A 45 24.47 -4.78 -2.33
C ALA A 45 23.29 -5.76 -2.19
N GLU A 46 22.90 -6.05 -0.96
CA GLU A 46 21.77 -6.93 -0.63
C GLU A 46 20.44 -6.32 -1.07
N ILE A 47 20.22 -5.02 -0.82
CA ILE A 47 19.03 -4.29 -1.29
C ILE A 47 18.91 -4.38 -2.80
N ARG A 48 20.00 -4.17 -3.57
CA ARG A 48 19.96 -4.30 -5.04
C ARG A 48 19.60 -5.72 -5.48
N ALA A 49 20.12 -6.73 -4.80
CA ALA A 49 19.85 -8.12 -5.13
C ALA A 49 18.38 -8.47 -4.85
N HIS A 50 17.89 -8.17 -3.65
CA HIS A 50 16.50 -8.42 -3.26
C HIS A 50 15.51 -7.59 -4.08
N ALA A 51 15.81 -6.34 -4.41
CA ALA A 51 14.93 -5.54 -5.25
C ALA A 51 14.74 -6.17 -6.63
N ARG A 52 15.82 -6.63 -7.29
CA ARG A 52 15.72 -7.34 -8.57
C ARG A 52 14.96 -8.66 -8.45
N GLU A 53 15.23 -9.43 -7.41
CA GLU A 53 14.55 -10.70 -7.13
C GLU A 53 13.04 -10.49 -6.97
N MET A 54 12.62 -9.54 -6.11
CA MET A 54 11.20 -9.30 -5.83
C MET A 54 10.46 -8.70 -7.01
N VAL A 55 11.09 -7.82 -7.78
CA VAL A 55 10.49 -7.27 -8.99
C VAL A 55 10.26 -8.39 -10.00
N ALA A 56 11.25 -9.24 -10.26
CA ALA A 56 11.09 -10.40 -11.16
C ALA A 56 10.02 -11.39 -10.66
N MET A 57 9.91 -11.61 -9.34
CA MET A 57 8.85 -12.46 -8.79
C MET A 57 7.46 -11.83 -8.94
N ALA A 58 7.32 -10.53 -8.69
CA ALA A 58 6.04 -9.82 -8.87
C ALA A 58 5.59 -9.78 -10.34
N GLU A 59 6.53 -9.59 -11.29
CA GLU A 59 6.28 -9.61 -12.74
C GLU A 59 5.67 -10.92 -13.24
N ALA A 60 5.92 -12.03 -12.56
CA ALA A 60 5.31 -13.31 -12.90
C ALA A 60 3.79 -13.33 -12.66
N HIS A 61 3.27 -12.39 -11.87
CA HIS A 61 1.86 -12.29 -11.46
C HIS A 61 1.17 -11.01 -11.93
N LEU A 62 1.89 -9.89 -11.98
CA LEU A 62 1.37 -8.56 -12.32
C LEU A 62 2.08 -7.98 -13.54
N ASP A 63 1.34 -7.22 -14.33
CA ASP A 63 1.93 -6.30 -15.31
C ASP A 63 2.37 -5.04 -14.55
N LEU A 64 3.66 -4.94 -14.25
CA LEU A 64 4.18 -3.82 -13.46
C LEU A 64 4.32 -2.58 -14.36
N PRO A 65 3.81 -1.41 -13.94
CA PRO A 65 4.06 -0.18 -14.68
C PRO A 65 5.54 0.20 -14.61
N ARG A 66 5.95 1.20 -15.38
CA ARG A 66 7.27 1.80 -15.17
C ARG A 66 7.29 2.53 -13.84
N PHE A 67 8.35 2.36 -13.05
CA PHE A 67 8.40 2.97 -11.73
C PHE A 67 9.81 3.28 -11.22
N ASP A 68 9.86 4.15 -10.23
CA ASP A 68 11.04 4.45 -9.43
C ASP A 68 10.90 3.82 -8.03
N LEU A 69 11.92 3.06 -7.62
CA LEU A 69 12.10 2.58 -6.26
C LEU A 69 13.11 3.48 -5.54
N VAL A 70 12.63 4.27 -4.60
CA VAL A 70 13.46 5.15 -3.75
C VAL A 70 13.68 4.46 -2.40
N VAL A 71 14.94 4.25 -2.04
CA VAL A 71 15.33 3.66 -0.75
C VAL A 71 16.18 4.64 0.03
N ARG A 72 15.83 4.89 1.28
CA ARG A 72 16.58 5.76 2.21
C ARG A 72 16.72 5.13 3.58
N ALA A 73 17.80 5.50 4.27
CA ALA A 73 17.88 5.30 5.71
C ALA A 73 17.10 6.39 6.44
N GLY A 74 16.44 6.08 7.55
CA GLY A 74 15.80 7.09 8.38
C GLY A 74 14.83 6.55 9.42
N ASP A 75 14.22 7.49 10.15
CA ASP A 75 13.19 7.20 11.14
C ASP A 75 11.83 6.92 10.48
N GLY A 76 10.84 6.52 11.28
CA GLY A 76 9.49 6.21 10.80
C GLY A 76 9.32 4.77 10.28
N VAL A 77 10.30 3.91 10.56
CA VAL A 77 10.18 2.46 10.37
C VAL A 77 9.27 1.85 11.42
N ILE A 78 8.71 0.67 11.13
CA ILE A 78 8.08 -0.15 12.17
C ILE A 78 9.21 -0.67 13.07
N PRO A 79 9.26 -0.35 14.38
CA PRO A 79 10.44 -0.62 15.22
C PRO A 79 10.87 -2.09 15.27
N GLU A 80 9.89 -2.99 15.27
CA GLU A 80 10.08 -4.45 15.29
C GLU A 80 10.36 -5.05 13.89
N TRP A 81 10.16 -4.28 12.82
CA TRP A 81 10.34 -4.70 11.43
C TRP A 81 11.60 -4.10 10.79
N GLY A 82 12.04 -2.93 11.28
CA GLY A 82 13.22 -2.20 10.78
C GLY A 82 13.02 -1.51 9.43
N ILE A 83 11.83 -1.60 8.84
CA ILE A 83 11.52 -1.06 7.52
C ILE A 83 10.04 -0.64 7.42
N ALA A 84 9.77 0.35 6.59
CA ALA A 84 8.44 0.75 6.16
C ALA A 84 8.47 1.12 4.67
N GLY A 85 7.43 0.77 3.93
CA GLY A 85 7.33 1.06 2.50
C GLY A 85 5.94 1.53 2.09
N HIS A 86 5.88 2.46 1.13
CA HIS A 86 4.64 2.91 0.53
C HIS A 86 4.75 3.27 -0.95
N ALA A 87 3.60 3.34 -1.61
CA ALA A 87 3.47 3.78 -3.00
C ALA A 87 2.64 5.09 -3.00
N PRO A 88 3.28 6.27 -2.79
CA PRO A 88 2.56 7.51 -2.53
C PRO A 88 1.84 8.08 -3.77
N ALA A 89 2.27 7.68 -4.96
CA ALA A 89 1.75 8.16 -6.24
C ALA A 89 1.94 7.08 -7.32
N PRO A 90 1.27 7.21 -8.49
CA PRO A 90 1.54 6.36 -9.65
C PRO A 90 3.03 6.35 -10.00
N GLY A 91 3.60 5.16 -10.22
CA GLY A 91 4.99 5.02 -10.64
C GLY A 91 6.05 5.23 -9.56
N ILE A 92 5.70 5.40 -8.28
CA ILE A 92 6.67 5.65 -7.21
C ILE A 92 6.48 4.66 -6.06
N ILE A 93 7.57 4.02 -5.65
CA ILE A 93 7.68 3.31 -4.36
C ILE A 93 8.76 3.98 -3.52
N GLU A 94 8.44 4.26 -2.27
CA GLU A 94 9.37 4.77 -1.27
C GLU A 94 9.53 3.75 -0.14
N ILE A 95 10.78 3.44 0.19
CA ILE A 95 11.16 2.58 1.31
C ILE A 95 12.09 3.37 2.24
N THR A 96 11.70 3.42 3.52
CA THR A 96 12.56 3.89 4.60
C THR A 96 12.95 2.70 5.47
N LEU A 97 14.23 2.55 5.77
CA LEU A 97 14.74 1.44 6.58
C LEU A 97 15.79 1.88 7.60
N ASP A 98 15.94 1.09 8.64
CA ASP A 98 17.06 1.12 9.57
C ASP A 98 18.07 0.03 9.14
N PRO A 99 19.25 0.41 8.60
CA PRO A 99 20.25 -0.54 8.12
C PRO A 99 20.72 -1.55 9.17
N ASP A 100 20.64 -1.20 10.46
CA ASP A 100 21.10 -2.05 11.56
C ASP A 100 20.01 -3.04 12.02
N ARG A 101 18.77 -2.85 11.58
CA ARG A 101 17.61 -3.66 12.00
C ARG A 101 16.86 -4.35 10.88
N VAL A 102 17.00 -3.87 9.64
CA VAL A 102 16.28 -4.45 8.51
C VAL A 102 16.76 -5.87 8.26
N GLU A 103 15.83 -6.82 8.26
CA GLU A 103 16.10 -8.18 7.84
C GLU A 103 15.79 -8.35 6.35
N PRO A 104 16.54 -9.22 5.63
CA PRO A 104 16.28 -9.50 4.21
C PRO A 104 14.82 -9.86 3.90
N GLU A 105 14.19 -10.65 4.77
CA GLU A 105 12.81 -11.07 4.59
C GLU A 105 11.83 -9.89 4.75
N HIS A 106 12.06 -9.01 5.72
CA HIS A 106 11.23 -7.82 5.89
C HIS A 106 11.30 -6.91 4.66
N PHE A 107 12.49 -6.73 4.07
CA PHE A 107 12.63 -5.99 2.81
C PHE A 107 11.84 -6.64 1.67
N ARG A 108 11.98 -7.96 1.49
CA ARG A 108 11.29 -8.71 0.44
C ARG A 108 9.78 -8.53 0.54
N ARG A 109 9.22 -8.77 1.72
CA ARG A 109 7.77 -8.68 1.98
C ARG A 109 7.25 -7.26 1.80
N THR A 110 7.96 -6.25 2.33
CA THR A 110 7.58 -4.85 2.14
C THR A 110 7.60 -4.42 0.68
N LEU A 111 8.57 -4.87 -0.11
CA LEU A 111 8.63 -4.53 -1.53
C LEU A 111 7.50 -5.20 -2.32
N ILE A 112 7.20 -6.48 -2.10
CA ILE A 112 6.06 -7.16 -2.74
C ILE A 112 4.73 -6.47 -2.41
N HIS A 113 4.52 -6.09 -1.14
CA HIS A 113 3.35 -5.32 -0.72
C HIS A 113 3.25 -3.99 -1.47
N ALA A 114 4.36 -3.26 -1.58
CA ALA A 114 4.40 -1.98 -2.27
C ALA A 114 4.18 -2.11 -3.79
N LEU A 115 4.69 -3.16 -4.43
CA LEU A 115 4.51 -3.45 -5.85
C LEU A 115 3.03 -3.71 -6.21
N HIS A 116 2.28 -4.39 -5.35
CA HIS A 116 0.83 -4.54 -5.55
C HIS A 116 0.11 -3.20 -5.53
N ARG A 117 0.39 -2.37 -4.52
CA ARG A 117 -0.20 -1.04 -4.41
C ARG A 117 0.23 -0.11 -5.54
N LEU A 118 1.46 -0.25 -6.03
CA LEU A 118 1.96 0.45 -7.21
C LEU A 118 1.11 0.11 -8.44
N THR A 119 0.91 -1.17 -8.77
CA THR A 119 0.10 -1.59 -9.93
C THR A 119 -1.37 -1.15 -9.79
N ARG A 120 -1.88 -1.11 -8.56
CA ARG A 120 -3.25 -0.66 -8.29
C ARG A 120 -3.50 0.81 -8.64
N TRP A 121 -2.45 1.66 -8.70
CA TRP A 121 -2.57 3.06 -9.14
C TRP A 121 -3.10 3.23 -10.56
N ASP A 122 -2.91 2.24 -11.43
CA ASP A 122 -3.44 2.28 -12.81
C ASP A 122 -4.93 1.90 -12.90
N GLY A 123 -5.55 1.53 -11.77
CA GLY A 123 -6.98 1.26 -11.65
C GLY A 123 -7.64 2.18 -10.60
N PRO A 124 -8.20 1.62 -9.51
CA PRO A 124 -8.88 2.42 -8.49
C PRO A 124 -7.91 3.22 -7.58
N GLY A 125 -6.60 2.95 -7.65
CA GLY A 125 -5.60 3.51 -6.75
C GLY A 125 -5.71 3.00 -5.32
N TYR A 126 -4.95 3.63 -4.41
CA TYR A 126 -5.01 3.30 -2.98
C TYR A 126 -6.42 3.48 -2.40
N GLY A 127 -7.16 4.46 -2.91
CA GLY A 127 -8.48 4.83 -2.42
C GLY A 127 -8.49 6.15 -1.67
N ARG A 128 -9.69 6.71 -1.52
CA ARG A 128 -9.96 7.93 -0.74
C ARG A 128 -10.92 7.66 0.41
N SER A 129 -11.58 6.51 0.45
CA SER A 129 -12.48 6.10 1.51
C SER A 129 -11.91 4.97 2.36
N LEU A 130 -12.49 4.76 3.55
CA LEU A 130 -12.09 3.67 4.44
C LEU A 130 -12.19 2.30 3.74
N GLY A 131 -13.30 2.03 3.06
CA GLY A 131 -13.50 0.76 2.36
C GLY A 131 -12.46 0.51 1.27
N GLU A 132 -12.08 1.55 0.52
CA GLU A 132 -11.01 1.43 -0.47
C GLU A 132 -9.64 1.18 0.17
N ALA A 133 -9.32 1.84 1.28
CA ALA A 133 -8.06 1.61 2.00
C ALA A 133 -7.99 0.19 2.59
N LEU A 134 -9.08 -0.31 3.19
CA LEU A 134 -9.17 -1.68 3.73
C LEU A 134 -8.93 -2.72 2.62
N VAL A 135 -9.57 -2.55 1.46
CA VAL A 135 -9.41 -3.46 0.32
C VAL A 135 -8.00 -3.38 -0.25
N SER A 136 -7.46 -2.17 -0.40
CA SER A 136 -6.10 -1.96 -0.92
C SER A 136 -5.03 -2.60 -0.05
N GLU A 137 -5.10 -2.42 1.27
CA GLU A 137 -4.14 -3.05 2.19
C GLU A 137 -4.36 -4.57 2.29
N GLY A 138 -5.61 -5.03 2.31
CA GLY A 138 -5.93 -6.46 2.33
C GLY A 138 -5.41 -7.19 1.09
N LEU A 139 -5.62 -6.63 -0.11
CA LEU A 139 -5.14 -7.24 -1.35
C LEU A 139 -3.61 -7.28 -1.39
N ALA A 140 -2.94 -6.20 -0.95
CA ALA A 140 -1.49 -6.16 -0.90
C ALA A 140 -0.91 -7.21 0.06
N GLY A 141 -1.51 -7.40 1.25
CA GLY A 141 -1.09 -8.45 2.19
C GLY A 141 -1.30 -9.87 1.64
N HIS A 142 -2.43 -10.13 0.97
CA HIS A 142 -2.64 -11.42 0.28
C HIS A 142 -1.69 -11.62 -0.89
N PHE A 143 -1.28 -10.57 -1.58
CA PHE A 143 -0.28 -10.66 -2.66
C PHE A 143 1.10 -11.06 -2.14
N VAL A 144 1.50 -10.56 -0.96
CA VAL A 144 2.73 -11.02 -0.27
C VAL A 144 2.70 -12.54 -0.08
N GLN A 145 1.58 -13.08 0.43
CA GLN A 145 1.42 -14.52 0.62
C GLN A 145 1.35 -15.29 -0.70
N GLN A 146 0.74 -14.72 -1.74
CA GLN A 146 0.67 -15.33 -3.07
C GLN A 146 2.06 -15.53 -3.67
N VAL A 147 2.95 -14.53 -3.53
CA VAL A 147 4.28 -14.54 -4.16
C VAL A 147 5.32 -15.26 -3.30
N LEU A 148 5.33 -15.01 -1.99
CA LEU A 148 6.38 -15.49 -1.08
C LEU A 148 5.95 -16.68 -0.21
N GLY A 149 4.64 -16.97 -0.16
CA GLY A 149 4.09 -17.95 0.76
C GLY A 149 4.17 -17.49 2.22
N GLY A 150 4.12 -18.47 3.13
CA GLY A 150 4.23 -18.23 4.56
C GLY A 150 2.96 -17.63 5.20
N PRO A 151 3.04 -17.33 6.51
CA PRO A 151 1.92 -16.69 7.22
C PRO A 151 1.72 -15.24 6.76
N PRO A 152 0.54 -14.65 7.03
CA PRO A 152 0.31 -13.21 6.86
C PRO A 152 1.28 -12.39 7.73
N ASP A 153 1.46 -11.11 7.41
CA ASP A 153 2.28 -10.22 8.25
C ASP A 153 1.64 -9.94 9.62
N PRO A 154 2.41 -9.53 10.64
CA PRO A 154 1.87 -9.32 11.98
C PRO A 154 0.68 -8.35 12.04
N TRP A 155 0.68 -7.32 11.19
CA TRP A 155 -0.46 -6.38 11.08
C TRP A 155 -1.69 -7.03 10.44
N ASP A 156 -1.51 -7.89 9.44
CA ASP A 156 -2.59 -8.63 8.79
C ASP A 156 -3.21 -9.69 9.71
N GLN A 157 -2.41 -10.26 10.62
CA GLN A 157 -2.89 -11.21 11.64
C GLN A 157 -3.65 -10.53 12.79
N THR A 158 -3.71 -9.20 12.83
CA THR A 158 -4.34 -8.48 13.93
C THR A 158 -5.81 -8.79 13.98
N ARG A 159 -6.28 -9.31 15.12
CA ARG A 159 -7.71 -9.48 15.36
C ARG A 159 -8.33 -8.14 15.74
N PRO A 160 -9.28 -7.63 14.94
CA PRO A 160 -10.01 -6.39 15.23
C PRO A 160 -10.78 -6.50 16.55
N GLY A 161 -10.99 -5.36 17.21
CA GLY A 161 -11.83 -5.31 18.42
C GLY A 161 -13.31 -5.55 18.09
N LEU A 162 -14.10 -5.90 19.11
CA LEU A 162 -15.56 -6.04 18.96
C LEU A 162 -16.18 -4.74 18.40
N GLY A 163 -17.16 -4.88 17.51
CA GLY A 163 -17.87 -3.75 16.90
C GLY A 163 -17.12 -3.02 15.78
N THR A 164 -15.81 -3.22 15.63
CA THR A 164 -15.01 -2.54 14.58
C THR A 164 -15.44 -2.90 13.15
N LEU A 165 -15.94 -4.13 12.92
CA LEU A 165 -16.51 -4.51 11.62
C LEU A 165 -17.81 -3.75 11.32
N LYS A 166 -18.70 -3.59 12.30
CA LYS A 166 -19.93 -2.77 12.13
C LYS A 166 -19.56 -1.32 11.84
N GLN A 167 -18.56 -0.78 12.55
CA GLN A 167 -18.05 0.57 12.32
C GLN A 167 -17.44 0.71 10.93
N ALA A 168 -16.64 -0.26 10.46
CA ALA A 168 -16.06 -0.27 9.12
C ALA A 168 -17.15 -0.29 8.04
N ALA A 169 -18.25 -1.03 8.27
CA ALA A 169 -19.39 -1.06 7.37
C ALA A 169 -20.11 0.31 7.32
N GLY A 170 -20.37 0.94 8.47
CA GLY A 170 -21.00 2.26 8.54
C GLY A 170 -20.15 3.38 7.95
N LEU A 171 -18.83 3.29 8.08
CA LEU A 171 -17.88 4.28 7.56
C LEU A 171 -17.32 3.93 6.19
N TRP A 172 -17.83 2.87 5.52
CA TRP A 172 -17.24 2.31 4.30
C TRP A 172 -16.92 3.35 3.22
N ALA A 173 -17.85 4.27 2.97
CA ALA A 173 -17.72 5.30 1.93
C ALA A 173 -17.14 6.63 2.46
N ARG A 174 -16.86 6.75 3.76
CA ARG A 174 -16.34 7.99 4.37
C ARG A 174 -14.90 8.22 3.92
N ARG A 175 -14.63 9.46 3.52
CA ARG A 175 -13.32 9.90 2.98
C ARG A 175 -12.46 10.66 3.98
N ASP A 176 -13.07 11.03 5.09
CA ASP A 176 -12.50 11.76 6.22
C ASP A 176 -12.23 10.84 7.41
N TYR A 177 -12.02 9.54 7.16
CA TYR A 177 -11.64 8.61 8.20
C TYR A 177 -10.20 8.89 8.67
N ASP A 178 -9.91 8.68 9.95
CA ASP A 178 -8.56 8.86 10.49
C ASP A 178 -7.68 7.64 10.18
N GLN A 179 -6.76 7.78 9.23
CA GLN A 179 -5.82 6.72 8.86
C GLN A 179 -4.92 6.29 10.04
N GLY A 180 -4.53 7.23 10.89
CA GLY A 180 -3.74 6.97 12.09
C GLY A 180 -4.51 6.13 13.11
N GLU A 181 -5.81 6.38 13.27
CA GLU A 181 -6.67 5.59 14.16
C GLU A 181 -6.83 4.15 13.64
N TRP A 182 -7.25 4.00 12.38
CA TRP A 182 -7.55 2.70 11.80
C TRP A 182 -6.31 1.81 11.62
N PHE A 183 -5.21 2.38 11.13
CA PHE A 183 -4.06 1.60 10.69
C PHE A 183 -2.88 1.69 11.66
N LEU A 184 -2.66 2.83 12.32
CA LEU A 184 -1.46 3.06 13.14
C LEU A 184 -1.70 2.93 14.65
N GLY A 185 -2.95 2.73 15.08
CA GLY A 185 -3.31 2.60 16.50
C GLY A 185 -3.24 3.92 17.27
N ARG A 186 -3.48 5.04 16.60
CA ARG A 186 -3.77 6.31 17.28
C ARG A 186 -5.21 6.26 17.84
N GLY A 187 -5.51 6.99 18.90
CA GLY A 187 -6.88 7.02 19.44
C GLY A 187 -7.30 5.71 20.14
N ARG A 188 -8.55 5.28 19.91
CA ARG A 188 -9.20 4.20 20.68
C ARG A 188 -9.09 2.83 20.03
N MET A 189 -8.75 2.78 18.74
CA MET A 189 -8.62 1.52 18.02
C MET A 189 -7.33 0.79 18.36
N ARG A 190 -7.40 -0.54 18.35
CA ARG A 190 -6.21 -1.37 18.44
C ARG A 190 -5.31 -1.08 17.24
N LYS A 191 -4.01 -0.93 17.47
CA LYS A 191 -2.99 -0.86 16.41
C LYS A 191 -3.23 -1.96 15.38
N TRP A 192 -3.18 -1.58 14.09
CA TRP A 192 -3.39 -2.44 12.92
C TRP A 192 -4.80 -3.01 12.72
N THR A 193 -5.84 -2.42 13.34
CA THR A 193 -7.24 -2.83 13.14
C THR A 193 -7.63 -2.86 11.66
N GLY A 194 -7.29 -1.82 10.90
CA GLY A 194 -7.60 -1.71 9.48
C GLY A 194 -6.94 -2.80 8.63
N TYR A 195 -5.66 -3.12 8.90
CA TYR A 195 -4.96 -4.22 8.22
C TYR A 195 -5.63 -5.56 8.49
N GLY A 196 -5.92 -5.86 9.76
CA GLY A 196 -6.61 -7.09 10.16
C GLY A 196 -8.01 -7.24 9.54
N ILE A 197 -8.78 -6.15 9.45
CA ILE A 197 -10.09 -6.17 8.77
C ILE A 197 -9.90 -6.40 7.27
N GLY A 198 -9.01 -5.64 6.62
CA GLY A 198 -8.75 -5.74 5.18
C GLY A 198 -8.32 -7.14 4.77
N HIS A 199 -7.39 -7.75 5.51
CA HIS A 199 -6.90 -9.10 5.24
C HIS A 199 -8.01 -10.15 5.34
N ARG A 200 -8.83 -10.11 6.41
CA ARG A 200 -9.97 -11.01 6.59
C ARG A 200 -11.05 -10.81 5.53
N LEU A 201 -11.34 -9.57 5.18
CA LEU A 201 -12.30 -9.19 4.15
C LEU A 201 -11.92 -9.79 2.78
N VAL A 202 -10.65 -9.64 2.39
CA VAL A 202 -10.17 -10.17 1.11
C VAL A 202 -10.13 -11.71 1.14
N ALA A 203 -9.73 -12.32 2.25
CA ALA A 203 -9.80 -13.78 2.40
C ALA A 203 -11.24 -14.31 2.21
N GLU A 204 -12.23 -13.64 2.80
CA GLU A 204 -13.65 -13.97 2.66
C GLU A 204 -14.17 -13.75 1.23
N HIS A 205 -13.58 -12.84 0.46
CA HIS A 205 -13.90 -12.67 -0.96
C HIS A 205 -13.31 -13.80 -1.81
N LEU A 206 -12.02 -14.07 -1.64
CA LEU A 206 -11.29 -15.11 -2.38
C LEU A 206 -11.87 -16.51 -2.17
N ALA A 207 -12.40 -16.80 -0.98
CA ALA A 207 -13.03 -18.08 -0.67
C ALA A 207 -14.31 -18.38 -1.50
N GLN A 208 -14.92 -17.37 -2.12
CA GLN A 208 -16.18 -17.54 -2.86
C GLN A 208 -16.01 -17.76 -4.36
N VAL A 209 -14.87 -17.38 -4.94
CA VAL A 209 -14.66 -17.42 -6.39
C VAL A 209 -13.38 -18.20 -6.69
N GLU A 210 -13.57 -19.42 -7.15
CA GLU A 210 -12.45 -20.29 -7.52
C GLU A 210 -11.63 -19.66 -8.65
N GLY A 211 -10.30 -19.70 -8.52
CA GLY A 211 -9.36 -19.18 -9.52
C GLY A 211 -9.09 -17.67 -9.44
N GLN A 212 -9.69 -16.95 -8.49
CA GLN A 212 -9.25 -15.60 -8.15
C GLN A 212 -8.10 -15.61 -7.15
N ASP A 213 -7.21 -14.63 -7.31
CA ASP A 213 -6.11 -14.33 -6.41
C ASP A 213 -5.90 -12.81 -6.29
N ALA A 214 -5.00 -12.38 -5.40
CA ALA A 214 -4.77 -10.96 -5.14
C ALA A 214 -4.25 -10.20 -6.37
N ALA A 215 -3.48 -10.86 -7.23
CA ALA A 215 -2.99 -10.31 -8.49
C ALA A 215 -4.14 -10.06 -9.48
N SER A 216 -5.03 -11.04 -9.66
CA SER A 216 -6.20 -10.95 -10.55
C SER A 216 -7.21 -9.86 -10.13
N LEU A 217 -7.22 -9.53 -8.84
CA LEU A 217 -8.10 -8.52 -8.24
C LEU A 217 -7.43 -7.16 -8.05
N VAL A 218 -6.22 -6.95 -8.58
CA VAL A 218 -5.42 -5.72 -8.37
C VAL A 218 -6.18 -4.44 -8.74
N TRP A 219 -7.07 -4.50 -9.73
CA TRP A 219 -7.91 -3.35 -10.16
C TRP A 219 -9.36 -3.43 -9.69
N GLN A 220 -9.73 -4.43 -8.88
CA GLN A 220 -11.10 -4.58 -8.42
C GLN A 220 -11.47 -3.42 -7.47
N PRO A 221 -12.59 -2.69 -7.73
CA PRO A 221 -13.03 -1.60 -6.87
C PRO A 221 -13.57 -2.14 -5.54
N ALA A 222 -13.52 -1.30 -4.50
CA ALA A 222 -13.86 -1.72 -3.15
C ALA A 222 -15.32 -2.21 -3.01
N ASP A 223 -16.26 -1.62 -3.76
CA ASP A 223 -17.68 -1.95 -3.66
C ASP A 223 -18.00 -3.43 -3.93
N GLU A 224 -17.15 -4.11 -4.69
CA GLU A 224 -17.23 -5.54 -5.02
C GLU A 224 -16.91 -6.44 -3.81
N PHE A 225 -16.28 -5.89 -2.78
CA PHE A 225 -15.97 -6.57 -1.52
C PHE A 225 -17.08 -6.40 -0.47
N ARG A 226 -18.14 -5.60 -0.72
CA ARG A 226 -19.23 -5.42 0.25
C ARG A 226 -19.94 -6.71 0.63
N ALA A 227 -20.10 -7.63 -0.32
CA ALA A 227 -20.72 -8.93 -0.03
C ALA A 227 -19.86 -9.76 0.93
N ALA A 228 -18.53 -9.67 0.83
CA ALA A 228 -17.61 -10.31 1.76
C ALA A 228 -17.67 -9.68 3.15
N LEU A 229 -17.79 -8.35 3.23
CA LEU A 229 -17.96 -7.67 4.52
C LEU A 229 -19.23 -8.12 5.24
N ARG A 230 -20.37 -8.20 4.53
CA ARG A 230 -21.64 -8.69 5.11
C ARG A 230 -21.53 -10.12 5.64
N ARG A 231 -20.86 -11.01 4.89
CA ARG A 231 -20.63 -12.39 5.35
C ARG A 231 -19.72 -12.44 6.58
N LEU A 232 -18.68 -11.62 6.61
CA LEU A 232 -17.77 -11.53 7.76
C LEU A 232 -18.51 -11.03 9.01
N MET A 233 -19.39 -10.04 8.87
CA MET A 233 -20.26 -9.55 9.94
C MET A 233 -21.24 -10.64 10.42
N ALA A 234 -21.90 -11.33 9.49
CA ALA A 234 -22.83 -12.42 9.81
C ALA A 234 -22.12 -13.58 10.54
N ALA A 235 -20.89 -13.91 10.16
CA ALA A 235 -20.08 -14.93 10.81
C ALA A 235 -19.69 -14.55 12.26
N GLU A 236 -19.67 -13.26 12.60
CA GLU A 236 -19.47 -12.76 13.96
C GLU A 236 -20.79 -12.54 14.73
N GLY A 237 -21.93 -12.93 14.17
CA GLY A 237 -23.25 -12.72 14.78
C GLY A 237 -23.67 -11.25 14.84
N ILE A 238 -23.10 -10.41 13.96
CA ILE A 238 -23.49 -9.01 13.82
C ILE A 238 -24.66 -8.97 12.84
N GLU A 239 -25.87 -8.77 13.34
CA GLU A 239 -27.07 -8.63 12.51
C GLU A 239 -27.04 -7.30 11.73
N ASP A 240 -27.50 -7.33 10.46
CA ASP A 240 -27.65 -6.16 9.59
C ASP A 240 -28.76 -5.25 10.15
N ALA A 241 -28.40 -4.41 11.11
CA ALA A 241 -29.06 -3.13 11.33
C ALA A 241 -28.20 -2.07 10.64
N PHE A 242 -28.19 -2.09 9.31
CA PHE A 242 -27.73 -0.94 8.52
C PHE A 242 -28.87 0.07 8.51
N ASP A 243 -29.09 0.71 9.66
CA ASP A 243 -29.95 1.89 9.73
C ASP A 243 -29.08 3.12 9.48
N PRO A 244 -29.25 3.83 8.35
CA PRO A 244 -28.51 5.07 8.10
C PRO A 244 -28.69 6.13 9.20
N GLU A 245 -29.68 5.98 10.09
CA GLU A 245 -29.91 6.87 11.24
C GLU A 245 -28.98 6.61 12.44
N ASP A 246 -28.36 5.43 12.56
CA ASP A 246 -27.44 5.10 13.68
C ASP A 246 -26.13 5.91 13.64
N VAL A 247 -25.80 6.53 12.51
CA VAL A 247 -24.61 7.39 12.34
C VAL A 247 -24.78 8.76 12.98
N ILE A 248 -26.03 9.20 13.25
CA ILE A 248 -26.34 10.56 13.72
C ILE A 248 -26.38 10.64 15.25
N ARG A 249 -26.50 9.51 15.95
CA ARG A 249 -26.75 9.51 17.41
C ARG A 249 -25.54 9.78 18.30
N ASP A 250 -24.31 9.59 17.81
CA ASP A 250 -23.11 9.73 18.65
C ASP A 250 -22.64 11.20 18.79
N ASP A 251 -23.07 12.11 17.91
CA ASP A 251 -22.75 13.55 17.99
C ASP A 251 -23.78 14.38 18.80
N ALA A 252 -24.92 13.79 19.17
CA ALA A 252 -26.02 14.51 19.82
C ALA A 252 -26.08 14.34 21.36
N ALA A 253 -25.15 13.60 21.96
CA ALA A 253 -25.15 13.29 23.40
C ALA A 253 -24.18 14.15 24.23
N ALA A 254 -23.77 15.31 23.75
CA ALA A 254 -23.15 16.35 24.58
C ALA A 254 -24.21 17.37 24.98
N GLU A 255 -24.86 17.16 26.13
CA GLU A 255 -25.67 18.21 26.76
C GLU A 255 -24.79 19.38 27.19
N PRO A 256 -25.28 20.64 27.11
CA PRO A 256 -24.48 21.81 27.39
C PRO A 256 -24.32 21.98 28.91
N GLU A 257 -23.07 22.07 29.36
CA GLU A 257 -22.74 22.36 30.76
C GLU A 257 -23.23 23.77 31.14
N ALA A 258 -23.90 23.85 32.29
CA ALA A 258 -24.59 25.02 32.77
C ALA A 258 -23.64 26.18 33.13
N ALA A 259 -24.14 27.40 32.91
CA ALA A 259 -23.52 28.66 33.23
C ALA A 259 -23.12 28.80 34.72
N ILE A 260 -21.94 29.39 34.95
CA ILE A 260 -21.55 29.96 36.24
C ILE A 260 -21.03 31.38 35.96
N GLU A 261 -21.73 32.38 36.50
CA GLU A 261 -21.39 33.82 36.48
C GLU A 261 -20.30 34.17 37.52
N ASP A 262 -19.38 35.09 37.11
CA ASP A 262 -18.65 36.17 37.81
C ASP A 262 -18.25 36.04 39.30
N ALA A 263 -17.11 36.47 39.84
CA ALA A 263 -15.89 37.23 39.47
C ALA A 263 -14.98 37.25 40.76
N PRO A 264 -13.83 37.96 40.93
CA PRO A 264 -13.09 38.83 40.01
C PRO A 264 -11.55 38.65 39.93
N VAL A 265 -11.04 39.19 38.83
CA VAL A 265 -9.74 39.79 38.48
C VAL A 265 -8.66 39.97 39.58
N SER A 266 -7.43 39.55 39.23
CA SER A 266 -6.18 40.21 39.64
C SER A 266 -5.15 40.16 38.50
N ASP A 267 -4.58 41.32 38.17
CA ASP A 267 -3.69 41.63 37.04
C ASP A 267 -2.23 41.14 37.15
N ASP A 268 -1.63 41.03 35.96
CA ASP A 268 -0.22 41.29 35.55
C ASP A 268 0.80 40.13 35.47
N PRO A 269 1.84 40.19 34.60
CA PRO A 269 1.95 39.32 33.43
C PRO A 269 3.32 38.62 33.35
N GLY A 270 3.47 37.65 32.43
CA GLY A 270 4.75 37.00 32.19
C GLY A 270 4.80 36.35 30.82
N ASP A 271 5.51 37.00 29.91
CA ASP A 271 5.92 36.56 28.58
C ASP A 271 6.32 35.08 28.49
N ALA A 272 5.82 34.38 27.48
CA ALA A 272 6.60 33.57 26.54
C ALA A 272 5.72 33.04 25.39
N ASP A 273 6.06 33.43 24.17
CA ASP A 273 5.47 33.01 22.89
C ASP A 273 5.35 31.48 22.72
N PRO A 274 4.27 30.97 22.09
CA PRO A 274 4.27 29.67 21.45
C PRO A 274 4.55 29.81 19.94
N VAL A 275 5.53 29.02 19.48
CA VAL A 275 5.95 28.86 18.10
C VAL A 275 4.82 28.32 17.23
N GLU A 276 4.55 29.09 16.17
CA GLU A 276 3.59 28.88 15.09
C GLU A 276 3.90 27.60 14.28
N GLN A 277 2.89 26.74 14.08
CA GLN A 277 2.91 25.69 13.06
C GLN A 277 2.20 26.23 11.81
N PRO A 278 2.77 26.13 10.59
CA PRO A 278 2.08 26.60 9.40
C PRO A 278 1.06 25.56 8.93
N ALA A 279 -0.19 26.02 8.86
CA ALA A 279 -1.25 25.43 8.06
C ALA A 279 -0.90 25.51 6.57
N THR A 280 -1.08 24.42 5.83
CA THR A 280 -1.03 24.43 4.37
C THR A 280 -2.45 24.39 3.83
N ASP A 281 -2.97 25.58 3.54
CA ASP A 281 -4.21 25.73 2.80
C ASP A 281 -3.95 25.57 1.30
N SER A 282 -4.82 24.80 0.66
CA SER A 282 -4.85 24.64 -0.79
C SER A 282 -5.41 25.90 -1.43
N THR A 283 -4.74 26.44 -2.45
CA THR A 283 -5.40 27.30 -3.44
C THR A 283 -4.83 27.05 -4.83
N THR A 284 -5.74 26.64 -5.69
CA THR A 284 -5.69 26.55 -7.14
C THR A 284 -5.25 27.85 -7.81
N ALA A 285 -4.42 27.77 -8.85
CA ALA A 285 -4.32 28.83 -9.86
C ALA A 285 -4.24 28.22 -11.25
N ALA A 286 -5.22 28.60 -12.08
CA ALA A 286 -5.28 28.36 -13.51
C ALA A 286 -4.56 29.50 -14.26
N VAL A 287 -3.81 29.10 -15.29
CA VAL A 287 -3.57 29.70 -16.62
C VAL A 287 -3.76 31.22 -16.81
N ALA A 288 -2.69 31.90 -17.24
CA ALA A 288 -2.70 32.90 -18.32
C ALA A 288 -1.28 33.13 -18.87
N ASP A 289 -1.20 33.20 -20.21
CA ASP A 289 -0.04 33.45 -21.06
C ASP A 289 0.58 34.86 -20.89
N ASP A 290 1.90 35.04 -21.09
CA ASP A 290 2.46 35.51 -22.38
C ASP A 290 3.90 36.09 -22.27
N GLU A 291 4.65 35.80 -23.32
CA GLU A 291 5.82 36.47 -23.93
C GLU A 291 7.16 36.77 -23.20
N SER A 292 8.15 35.96 -23.63
CA SER A 292 9.41 36.39 -24.28
C SER A 292 10.61 36.89 -23.46
N ALA A 293 11.68 36.07 -23.47
CA ALA A 293 13.04 36.52 -23.82
C ALA A 293 13.94 35.31 -24.12
N GLN A 294 14.35 35.20 -25.39
CA GLN A 294 15.39 34.30 -25.90
C GLN A 294 16.76 34.76 -25.39
N ILE A 295 17.62 33.83 -24.92
CA ILE A 295 19.07 33.90 -25.14
C ILE A 295 19.60 32.49 -25.43
N ALA A 296 20.39 32.42 -26.49
CA ALA A 296 20.84 31.24 -27.21
C ALA A 296 21.94 30.41 -26.53
N SER A 297 21.80 29.09 -26.72
CA SER A 297 22.82 28.11 -27.13
C SER A 297 24.25 28.62 -27.34
N ARG A 298 25.21 28.00 -26.63
CA ARG A 298 26.51 27.64 -27.20
C ARG A 298 26.97 26.27 -26.69
N ASP A 299 27.09 25.41 -27.68
CA ASP A 299 27.73 24.10 -27.73
C ASP A 299 29.25 24.22 -27.62
N ALA A 300 29.91 23.28 -26.93
CA ALA A 300 31.33 22.98 -27.10
C ALA A 300 31.66 21.62 -26.45
N GLY A 301 31.64 20.57 -27.27
CA GLY A 301 32.23 19.28 -26.93
C GLY A 301 33.73 19.38 -26.67
N GLY A 302 34.18 18.76 -25.58
CA GLY A 302 35.58 18.56 -25.22
C GLY A 302 35.92 17.07 -25.26
N GLN A 303 36.82 16.71 -26.16
CA GLN A 303 37.25 15.35 -26.49
C GLN A 303 38.24 14.79 -25.44
N ALA A 304 38.17 13.47 -25.20
CA ALA A 304 39.05 12.73 -24.29
C ALA A 304 40.51 12.66 -24.79
N PRO A 305 41.51 12.65 -23.89
CA PRO A 305 42.92 12.59 -24.27
C PRO A 305 43.35 11.17 -24.70
N ARG A 306 44.11 11.10 -25.80
CA ARG A 306 44.80 9.88 -26.25
C ARG A 306 46.14 9.72 -25.52
N THR A 307 46.40 8.51 -25.06
CA THR A 307 47.69 8.05 -24.52
C THR A 307 48.74 7.95 -25.64
N PRO A 308 50.01 8.33 -25.41
CA PRO A 308 51.11 7.99 -26.32
C PRO A 308 51.56 6.53 -26.09
N GLN A 309 51.68 5.77 -27.18
CA GLN A 309 52.53 4.58 -27.25
C GLN A 309 53.96 5.05 -27.57
N ASP A 310 54.92 4.65 -26.73
CA ASP A 310 56.35 4.61 -27.05
C ASP A 310 56.91 3.28 -26.55
N GLY A 311 57.72 2.62 -27.39
CA GLY A 311 58.75 1.66 -26.99
C GLY A 311 58.32 0.21 -26.83
#